data_AF-A0A3N5IKM3-F1
#
_entry.id   AF-A0A3N5IKM3-F1
#
_cell.length_a   1.000
_cell.length_b   1.000
_cell.length_c   1.000
_cell.angle_alpha   90.00
_cell.angle_beta   90.00
_cell.angle_gamma   90.00
#
_symmetry.space_group_name_H-M   'P 1'
#
loop_
_entity.id
_entity.type
_entity.pdbx_description
1 polymer ?
#
loop_
_entity_poly.entity_id
_entity_poly.type
_entity_poly.pdbx_seq_one_letter_code
_entity_poly.pdbx_strand_id
1 'polypeptide(L)'
;QVYDRRVFQPYRTTLILLQAIRDLYPHDFKWKEPPYEYETERRPIDLLIGDLAIRRGLEAGTPIPELEAGWQGELEEFNKTREAFFLY
;
A
#
# COMPACT_ATOMS: atom_id res chain seq x y z
N GLN A 1 1.17 -18.93 5.74
CA GLN A 1 2.35 -19.41 4.99
C GLN A 1 2.17 -19.08 3.51
N VAL A 2 3.27 -18.83 2.79
CA VAL A 2 3.27 -18.61 1.32
C VAL A 2 3.76 -19.88 0.63
N TYR A 3 2.92 -20.47 -0.23
CA TYR A 3 3.20 -21.75 -0.89
C TYR A 3 3.79 -21.59 -2.30
N ASP A 4 3.40 -20.57 -3.07
CA ASP A 4 4.05 -20.19 -4.34
C ASP A 4 4.38 -18.69 -4.33
N ARG A 5 5.67 -18.35 -4.38
CA ARG A 5 6.16 -16.97 -4.35
C ARG A 5 5.91 -16.21 -5.65
N ARG A 6 5.74 -16.90 -6.78
CA ARG A 6 5.54 -16.28 -8.09
C ARG A 6 4.10 -15.78 -8.27
N VAL A 7 3.15 -16.40 -7.57
CA VAL A 7 1.73 -16.02 -7.58
C VAL A 7 1.39 -15.09 -6.43
N PHE A 8 2.15 -15.15 -5.32
CA PHE A 8 1.88 -14.34 -4.15
C PHE A 8 2.12 -12.84 -4.41
N GLN A 9 1.10 -12.04 -4.12
CA GLN A 9 1.13 -10.59 -4.24
C GLN A 9 1.23 -9.97 -2.84
N PRO A 10 2.45 -9.76 -2.28
CA PRO A 10 2.63 -9.35 -0.89
C PRO A 10 1.98 -8.01 -0.59
N TYR A 11 2.15 -7.01 -1.48
CA TYR A 11 1.61 -5.67 -1.27
C TYR A 11 0.08 -5.67 -1.22
N ARG A 12 -0.57 -6.25 -2.23
CA ARG A 12 -2.02 -6.47 -2.26
C ARG A 12 -2.52 -7.19 -1.01
N THR A 13 -1.86 -8.28 -0.63
CA THR A 13 -2.25 -9.08 0.54
C THR A 13 -2.22 -8.24 1.80
N THR A 14 -1.18 -7.43 2.00
CA THR A 14 -1.08 -6.52 3.14
C THR A 14 -2.21 -5.48 3.15
N LEU A 15 -2.56 -4.90 2.01
CA LEU A 15 -3.67 -3.94 1.92
C LEU A 15 -5.02 -4.59 2.28
N ILE A 16 -5.28 -5.82 1.79
CA ILE A 16 -6.46 -6.60 2.17
C ILE A 16 -6.48 -6.87 3.67
N LEU A 17 -5.35 -7.27 4.26
CA LEU A 17 -5.25 -7.53 5.70
C LEU A 17 -5.51 -6.26 6.52
N LEU A 18 -4.93 -5.12 6.12
CA LEU A 18 -5.17 -3.84 6.79
C LEU A 18 -6.64 -3.43 6.75
N GLN A 19 -7.28 -3.55 5.58
CA GLN A 19 -8.71 -3.26 5.43
C GLN A 19 -9.55 -4.21 6.28
N ALA A 20 -9.29 -5.52 6.23
CA ALA A 20 -10.03 -6.51 7.00
C ALA A 20 -9.89 -6.29 8.52
N ILE A 21 -8.68 -5.99 9.03
CA ILE A 21 -8.47 -5.70 10.45
C ILE A 21 -9.24 -4.45 10.86
N ARG A 22 -9.21 -3.40 10.04
CA ARG A 22 -9.93 -2.15 10.32
C ARG A 22 -11.45 -2.37 10.33
N ASP A 23 -11.97 -3.15 9.39
CA ASP A 23 -13.40 -3.43 9.27
C ASP A 23 -13.90 -4.34 10.41
N LEU A 24 -13.07 -5.28 10.88
CA LEU A 24 -13.38 -6.16 12.02
C LEU A 24 -13.26 -5.45 13.37
N TYR A 25 -12.33 -4.50 13.51
CA TYR A 25 -12.01 -3.82 14.77
C TYR A 25 -12.04 -2.29 14.62
N PRO A 26 -13.17 -1.68 14.22
CA PRO A 26 -13.22 -0.25 13.86
C PRO A 26 -12.96 0.70 15.04
N HIS A 27 -13.18 0.25 16.27
CA HIS A 27 -12.94 1.06 17.48
C HIS A 27 -11.50 0.93 18.03
N ASP A 28 -10.80 -0.16 17.69
CA ASP A 28 -9.47 -0.45 18.21
C ASP A 28 -8.36 -0.17 17.18
N PHE A 29 -8.69 -0.24 15.88
CA PHE A 29 -7.74 0.05 14.82
C PHE A 29 -7.33 1.53 14.85
N LYS A 30 -6.02 1.78 14.89
CA LYS A 30 -5.44 3.13 14.81
C LYS A 30 -4.20 3.11 13.95
N TRP A 31 -4.10 4.09 13.05
CA TRP A 31 -2.83 4.41 12.44
C TRP A 31 -1.86 4.91 13.50
N LYS A 32 -0.57 4.64 13.31
CA LYS A 32 0.47 5.27 14.12
C LYS A 32 0.41 6.78 13.84
N GLU A 33 0.34 7.58 14.89
CA GLU A 33 0.46 9.05 14.77
C GLU A 33 1.94 9.45 14.72
N PRO A 34 2.28 10.62 14.15
CA PRO A 34 3.63 11.16 14.25
C PRO A 34 4.09 11.31 15.72
N PRO A 35 5.41 11.31 15.98
CA PRO A 35 6.50 11.32 15.02
C PRO A 35 6.91 9.92 14.50
N TYR A 36 7.64 9.91 13.38
CA TYR A 36 8.28 8.71 12.83
C TYR A 36 9.61 9.04 12.18
N GLU A 37 10.68 8.38 12.66
CA GLU A 37 12.06 8.70 12.30
C GLU A 37 12.35 10.20 12.48
N TYR A 38 12.68 10.92 11.40
CA TYR A 38 12.97 12.35 11.40
C TYR A 38 11.76 13.22 11.01
N GLU A 39 10.60 12.61 10.72
CA GLU A 39 9.37 13.31 10.35
C GLU A 39 8.46 13.50 11.58
N THR A 40 7.96 14.72 11.76
CA THR A 40 7.21 15.14 12.95
C THR A 40 5.77 15.54 12.65
N GLU A 41 5.41 15.76 11.39
CA GLU A 41 4.10 16.26 10.99
C GLU A 41 3.26 15.20 10.30
N ARG A 42 3.86 14.45 9.37
CA ARG A 42 3.12 13.49 8.55
C ARG A 42 2.97 12.14 9.25
N ARG A 43 1.82 11.51 9.06
CA ARG A 43 1.60 10.13 9.55
C ARG A 43 2.55 9.16 8.86
N PRO A 44 3.05 8.12 9.56
CA PRO A 44 4.07 7.21 9.04
C PRO A 44 3.58 6.42 7.82
N ILE A 45 2.32 6.02 7.81
CA ILE A 45 1.72 5.32 6.68
C ILE A 45 1.71 6.16 5.39
N ASP A 46 1.51 7.47 5.51
CA ASP A 46 1.51 8.40 4.38
C ASP A 46 2.94 8.65 3.85
N LEU A 47 3.96 8.39 4.66
CA LEU A 47 5.37 8.43 4.26
C LEU A 47 5.81 7.13 3.60
N LEU A 48 5.48 6.00 4.23
CA LEU A 48 5.92 4.67 3.80
C LEU A 48 5.27 4.25 2.47
N ILE A 49 3.98 4.57 2.29
CA ILE A 49 3.28 4.26 1.05
C ILE A 49 3.57 5.32 -0.02
N GLY A 50 3.82 6.56 0.37
CA GLY A 50 4.10 7.65 -0.57
C GLY A 50 2.86 8.17 -1.32
N ASP A 51 1.69 7.56 -1.13
CA ASP A 51 0.43 7.95 -1.75
C ASP A 51 -0.72 8.00 -0.73
N LEU A 52 -1.28 9.20 -0.56
CA LEU A 52 -2.38 9.48 0.35
C LEU A 52 -3.70 8.81 -0.08
N ALA A 53 -3.87 8.56 -1.38
CA ALA A 53 -5.07 7.92 -1.92
C ALA A 53 -5.23 6.50 -1.38
N ILE A 54 -4.13 5.79 -1.13
CA ILE A 54 -4.15 4.43 -0.58
C ILE A 54 -4.75 4.41 0.82
N ARG A 55 -4.21 5.21 1.76
CA ARG A 55 -4.76 5.26 3.12
C ARG A 55 -6.23 5.67 3.09
N ARG A 56 -6.57 6.71 2.33
CA ARG A 56 -7.95 7.19 2.22
C ARG A 56 -8.89 6.14 1.62
N GLY A 57 -8.43 5.40 0.63
CA GLY A 57 -9.17 4.29 0.03
C GLY A 57 -9.40 3.13 1.00
N LEU A 58 -8.37 2.77 1.78
CA LEU A 58 -8.50 1.81 2.87
C LEU A 58 -9.53 2.30 3.90
N GLU A 59 -9.47 3.57 4.29
CA GLU A 59 -10.42 4.20 5.22
C GLU A 59 -11.86 4.27 4.67
N ALA A 60 -12.01 4.41 3.35
CA ALA A 60 -13.31 4.43 2.67
C ALA A 60 -13.88 3.02 2.43
N GLY A 61 -13.11 1.96 2.67
CA GLY A 61 -13.53 0.59 2.34
C GLY A 61 -13.55 0.31 0.84
N THR A 62 -12.79 1.06 0.04
CA THR A 62 -12.69 0.82 -1.41
C THR A 62 -12.13 -0.58 -1.66
N PRO A 63 -12.73 -1.39 -2.56
CA PRO A 63 -12.18 -2.68 -2.94
C PRO A 63 -10.72 -2.57 -3.36
N ILE A 64 -9.84 -3.39 -2.79
CA ILE A 64 -8.40 -3.34 -3.09
C ILE A 64 -8.08 -3.41 -4.60
N PRO A 65 -8.77 -4.22 -5.43
CA PRO A 65 -8.52 -4.21 -6.88
C PRO A 65 -8.77 -2.85 -7.56
N GLU A 66 -9.72 -2.05 -7.05
CA GLU A 66 -9.99 -0.71 -7.57
C GLU A 66 -8.90 0.27 -7.18
N LEU A 67 -8.37 0.15 -5.96
CA LEU A 67 -7.19 0.92 -5.55
C LEU A 67 -5.99 0.54 -6.42
N GLU A 68 -5.77 -0.77 -6.65
CA GLU A 68 -4.67 -1.28 -7.49
C GLU A 68 -4.67 -0.70 -8.90
N ALA A 69 -5.86 -0.51 -9.48
CA ALA A 69 -6.02 0.09 -10.80
C ALA A 69 -5.43 1.51 -10.88
N GLY A 70 -5.44 2.26 -9.77
CA GLY A 70 -4.94 3.63 -9.69
C GLY A 70 -3.44 3.77 -10.00
N TRP A 71 -2.62 2.77 -9.65
CA TRP A 71 -1.17 2.81 -9.88
C TRP A 71 -0.68 1.91 -11.02
N GLN A 72 -1.55 1.16 -11.69
CA GLN A 72 -1.10 0.27 -12.79
C GLN A 72 -0.45 1.05 -13.93
N GLY A 73 -0.99 2.22 -14.29
CA GLY A 73 -0.43 3.05 -15.36
C GLY A 73 1.00 3.52 -15.06
N GLU A 74 1.23 4.05 -13.86
CA GLU A 74 2.55 4.49 -13.42
C GLU A 74 3.52 3.30 -13.28
N LEU A 75 3.03 2.13 -12.84
CA LEU A 75 3.84 0.92 -12.75
C LEU A 75 4.27 0.42 -14.14
N GLU A 76 3.37 0.47 -15.13
CA GLU A 76 3.70 0.15 -16.53
C GLU A 76 4.73 1.13 -17.11
N GLU A 77 4.59 2.42 -16.85
CA GLU A 77 5.56 3.43 -17.27
C GLU A 77 6.91 3.19 -16.62
N PHE A 78 6.95 3.00 -15.30
CA PHE A 78 8.18 2.71 -14.57
C PHE A 78 8.85 1.43 -15.08
N ASN A 79 8.08 0.40 -15.40
CA ASN A 79 8.59 -0.84 -15.98
C ASN A 79 9.32 -0.59 -17.30
N LYS A 80 8.78 0.27 -18.18
CA LYS A 80 9.45 0.66 -19.43
C LYS A 80 10.70 1.49 -19.17
N THR A 81 10.63 2.45 -18.25
CA THR A 81 11.77 3.33 -17.92
C THR A 81 12.94 2.55 -17.35
N ARG A 82 12.69 1.56 -16.46
CA ARG A 82 13.76 0.81 -15.79
C ARG A 82 14.52 -0.15 -16.71
N GLU A 83 13.93 -0.56 -17.84
CA GLU A 83 14.59 -1.46 -18.81
C GLU A 83 15.94 -0.92 -19.29
N ALA A 84 16.06 0.41 -19.45
CA ALA A 84 17.30 1.06 -19.86
C ALA A 84 18.46 0.92 -18.83
N PHE A 85 18.16 0.47 -17.62
CA PHE A 85 19.10 0.39 -16.50
C PHE A 85 19.31 -1.05 -16.00
N PHE A 86 18.81 -2.05 -16.71
CA PHE A 86 19.01 -3.45 -16.34
C PHE A 86 20.44 -3.90 -16.60
N LEU A 87 21.06 -4.46 -15.57
CA LEU A 87 22.35 -5.16 -15.65
C LEU A 87 22.18 -6.68 -15.68
N TYR A 88 20.96 -7.16 -15.40
CA TYR A 88 20.54 -8.56 -15.37
C TYR A 88 19.04 -8.68 -15.64
#